data_AF-R9M4F3-F1
#
_entry.id   AF-R9M4F3-F1
#
_cell.length_a   1.000
_cell.length_b   1.000
_cell.length_c   1.000
_cell.angle_alpha   90.00
_cell.angle_beta   90.00
_cell.angle_gamma   90.00
#
_symmetry.space_group_name_H-M   'P 1'
#
loop_
_entity.id
_entity.type
_entity.pdbx_description
1 polymer ?
#
loop_
_entity_poly.entity_id
_entity_poly.type
_entity_poly.pdbx_seq_one_letter_code
_entity_poly.pdbx_strand_id
1 'polypeptide(L)'
;MRESAHKGRGKTDSTERVGKYNMKESSYKSYDELPLFLNAATVAKVLGVSAHPGRCGLKYKQWPKRDPIKNYFQLPNEIFLLGLSPGALAVYSYLLCCENRNTYQCWPSYRTIGRAVKMSANTVRKYVCELEERQLISTESTTVTTRDGLKRNGSLLYTIRPIQLALDQFYEQQLAQMDAVAERQRVAQVLALRSDKCDSA
;
A
#
# COMPACT_ATOMS: atom_id res chain seq x y z
N MET A 1 -15.42 1.62 53.98
CA MET A 1 -16.30 1.91 52.82
C MET A 1 -15.56 2.82 51.86
N ARG A 2 -15.04 2.27 50.76
CA ARG A 2 -14.50 3.02 49.61
C ARG A 2 -15.08 2.35 48.37
N GLU A 3 -15.96 3.04 47.68
CA GLU A 3 -16.67 2.55 46.52
C GLU A 3 -15.94 3.04 45.26
N SER A 4 -15.48 2.09 44.44
CA SER A 4 -14.79 2.34 43.18
C SER A 4 -15.80 2.40 42.03
N ALA A 5 -15.81 3.51 41.32
CA ALA A 5 -16.65 3.70 40.13
C ALA A 5 -15.99 3.06 38.90
N HIS A 6 -16.58 1.98 38.40
CA HIS A 6 -16.39 1.51 37.02
C HIS A 6 -17.29 2.32 36.08
N LYS A 7 -16.71 3.04 35.11
CA LYS A 7 -17.46 3.58 33.97
C LYS A 7 -16.95 2.97 32.67
N GLY A 8 -17.82 2.16 32.06
CA GLY A 8 -17.61 1.49 30.79
C GLY A 8 -17.42 2.48 29.63
N ARG A 9 -16.54 2.10 28.71
CA ARG A 9 -16.21 2.86 27.51
C ARG A 9 -17.03 2.29 26.35
N GLY A 10 -18.10 2.99 25.97
CA GLY A 10 -18.91 2.69 24.80
C GLY A 10 -18.09 2.80 23.52
N LYS A 11 -18.19 1.78 22.66
CA LYS A 11 -17.68 1.78 21.30
C LYS A 11 -18.64 2.60 20.44
N THR A 12 -18.11 3.62 19.75
CA THR A 12 -18.82 4.30 18.66
C THR A 12 -18.27 3.84 17.32
N ASP A 13 -19.23 3.59 16.45
CA ASP A 13 -19.24 3.21 15.05
C ASP A 13 -18.11 3.81 14.19
N SER A 14 -17.54 2.98 13.32
CA SER A 14 -16.39 3.29 12.45
C SER A 14 -16.88 3.66 11.05
N THR A 15 -17.88 4.53 10.98
CA THR A 15 -18.46 4.96 9.71
C THR A 15 -18.22 6.46 9.56
N GLU A 16 -17.65 6.83 8.42
CA GLU A 16 -17.35 8.20 7.97
C GLU A 16 -16.20 8.93 8.68
N ARG A 17 -14.98 8.65 8.22
CA ARG A 17 -13.93 9.69 8.17
C ARG A 17 -13.37 9.78 6.76
N VAL A 18 -14.23 10.14 5.80
CA VAL A 18 -13.78 10.70 4.53
C VAL A 18 -13.16 12.05 4.87
N GLY A 19 -11.85 12.06 5.08
CA GLY A 19 -11.09 13.29 5.15
C GLY A 19 -11.31 14.04 3.84
N LYS A 20 -12.07 15.14 3.90
CA LYS A 20 -12.12 16.13 2.82
C LYS A 20 -10.73 16.74 2.72
N TYR A 21 -9.85 16.11 1.96
CA TYR A 21 -8.70 16.79 1.41
C TYR A 21 -9.26 17.79 0.41
N ASN A 22 -9.48 19.02 0.87
CA ASN A 22 -9.61 20.17 -0.01
C ASN A 22 -8.26 20.33 -0.72
N MET A 23 -8.08 19.62 -1.83
CA MET A 23 -7.09 19.97 -2.83
C MET A 23 -7.56 21.33 -3.35
N LYS A 24 -6.99 22.42 -2.80
CA LYS A 24 -7.14 23.73 -3.42
C LYS A 24 -6.50 23.60 -4.79
N GLU A 25 -7.31 23.66 -5.85
CA GLU A 25 -6.77 23.74 -7.20
C GLU A 25 -5.76 24.91 -7.23
N SER A 26 -4.56 24.63 -7.72
CA SER A 26 -3.59 25.69 -7.95
C SER A 26 -4.22 26.65 -8.96
N SER A 27 -4.41 27.91 -8.57
CA SER A 27 -4.88 28.99 -9.45
C SER A 27 -3.95 29.24 -10.64
N TYR A 28 -2.76 28.64 -10.65
CA TYR A 28 -1.73 28.86 -11.66
C TYR A 28 -1.72 27.70 -12.65
N LYS A 29 -1.92 28.05 -13.93
CA LYS A 29 -2.01 27.08 -15.02
C LYS A 29 -0.64 26.69 -15.55
N SER A 30 0.38 27.51 -15.28
CA SER A 30 1.79 27.26 -15.61
C SER A 30 2.72 27.68 -14.47
N TYR A 31 3.86 27.00 -14.35
CA TYR A 31 4.93 27.35 -13.39
C TYR A 31 5.52 28.75 -13.65
N ASP A 32 5.37 29.28 -14.86
CA ASP A 32 5.82 30.62 -15.24
C ASP A 32 4.97 31.75 -14.62
N GLU A 33 3.76 31.42 -14.14
CA GLU A 33 2.81 32.39 -13.58
C GLU A 33 2.93 32.54 -12.06
N LEU A 34 3.73 31.69 -11.40
CA LEU A 34 3.93 31.74 -9.96
C LEU A 34 4.77 32.97 -9.58
N PRO A 35 4.32 33.84 -8.66
CA PRO A 35 5.13 34.92 -8.11
C PRO A 35 6.11 34.35 -7.07
N LEU A 36 6.97 33.42 -7.50
CA LEU A 36 8.08 32.99 -6.68
C LEU A 36 9.17 34.05 -6.80
N PHE A 37 9.51 34.64 -5.66
CA PHE A 37 10.89 34.92 -5.27
C PHE A 37 11.82 35.22 -6.45
N LEU A 38 11.95 36.51 -6.77
CA LEU A 38 13.04 37.07 -7.57
C LEU A 38 13.27 36.36 -8.91
N ASN A 39 12.57 36.83 -9.96
CA ASN A 39 12.92 36.44 -11.32
C ASN A 39 14.43 36.73 -11.53
N ALA A 40 15.19 35.71 -11.93
CA ALA A 40 16.65 35.79 -11.95
C ALA A 40 17.16 36.95 -12.81
N ALA A 41 16.42 37.33 -13.85
CA ALA A 41 16.73 38.45 -14.72
C ALA A 41 16.59 39.82 -14.03
N THR A 42 15.61 40.00 -13.15
CA THR A 42 15.35 41.25 -12.43
C THR A 42 16.25 41.36 -11.21
N VAL A 43 16.65 40.25 -10.57
CA VAL A 43 17.75 40.24 -9.59
C VAL A 43 19.07 40.67 -10.22
N ALA A 44 19.42 40.05 -11.35
CA ALA A 44 20.65 40.32 -12.06
C ALA A 44 20.74 41.78 -12.51
N LYS A 45 19.61 42.36 -12.96
CA LYS A 45 19.51 43.80 -13.29
C LYS A 45 19.69 44.72 -12.09
N VAL A 46 19.09 44.41 -10.94
CA VAL A 46 19.20 45.22 -9.72
C VAL A 46 20.60 45.14 -9.10
N LEU A 47 21.22 43.95 -9.15
CA LEU A 47 22.55 43.71 -8.57
C LEU A 47 23.70 43.98 -9.56
N GLY A 48 23.41 44.35 -10.80
CA GLY A 48 24.42 44.65 -11.83
C GLY A 48 25.26 43.44 -12.26
N VAL A 49 24.70 42.23 -12.19
CA VAL A 49 25.39 40.97 -12.54
C VAL A 49 24.84 40.45 -13.87
N SER A 50 25.69 39.82 -14.71
CA SER A 50 25.24 39.25 -15.99
C SER A 50 24.27 38.10 -15.76
N ALA A 51 23.07 38.18 -16.35
CA ALA A 51 22.03 37.16 -16.27
C ALA A 51 22.32 35.91 -17.13
N HIS A 52 23.46 35.87 -17.85
CA HIS A 52 23.84 34.69 -18.60
C HIS A 52 24.38 33.64 -17.63
N PRO A 53 23.68 32.51 -17.41
CA PRO A 53 24.31 31.40 -16.75
C PRO A 53 25.40 30.94 -17.71
N GLY A 54 26.66 31.19 -17.36
CA GLY A 54 27.73 30.28 -17.76
C GLY A 54 27.19 28.89 -17.50
N ARG A 55 27.16 28.05 -18.53
CA ARG A 55 26.56 26.71 -18.51
C ARG A 55 27.27 25.86 -17.46
N CYS A 56 26.92 26.05 -16.19
CA CYS A 56 27.22 25.16 -15.09
C CYS A 56 26.30 23.97 -15.31
N GLY A 57 26.68 23.12 -16.27
CA GLY A 57 26.14 21.78 -16.35
C GLY A 57 26.47 21.14 -15.01
N LEU A 58 25.50 21.15 -14.09
CA LEU A 58 25.46 20.20 -13.01
C LEU A 58 25.51 18.85 -13.71
N LYS A 59 26.72 18.28 -13.82
CA LYS A 59 26.89 16.88 -14.13
C LYS A 59 26.36 16.19 -12.89
N TYR A 60 25.03 16.07 -12.78
CA TYR A 60 24.43 15.08 -11.92
C TYR A 60 25.12 13.80 -12.38
N LYS A 61 26.09 13.33 -11.58
CA LYS A 61 26.69 12.03 -11.81
C LYS A 61 25.54 11.08 -11.60
N GLN A 62 24.84 10.76 -12.69
CA GLN A 62 23.86 9.69 -12.75
C GLN A 62 24.58 8.54 -12.06
N TRP A 63 23.99 8.11 -10.94
CA TRP A 63 24.51 7.16 -9.95
C TRP A 63 25.58 6.23 -10.51
N PRO A 64 26.65 5.89 -9.74
CA PRO A 64 27.68 4.95 -10.22
C PRO A 64 26.98 3.78 -10.91
N LYS A 65 27.35 3.49 -12.17
CA LYS A 65 26.63 2.57 -13.07
C LYS A 65 26.50 1.19 -12.40
N ARG A 66 25.47 1.03 -11.58
CA ARG A 66 25.13 -0.20 -10.87
C ARG A 66 24.41 -1.09 -11.86
N ASP A 67 24.74 -2.38 -11.87
CA ASP A 67 24.00 -3.37 -12.63
C ASP A 67 22.53 -3.34 -12.16
N PRO A 68 21.57 -2.93 -13.02
CA PRO A 68 20.17 -2.78 -12.65
C PRO A 68 19.58 -4.08 -12.11
N ILE A 69 20.04 -5.21 -12.67
CA ILE A 69 19.58 -6.55 -12.34
C ILE A 69 20.07 -6.97 -10.97
N LYS A 70 21.26 -6.54 -10.53
CA LYS A 70 21.84 -6.95 -9.24
C LYS A 70 21.49 -6.02 -8.08
N ASN A 71 21.27 -4.74 -8.37
CA ASN A 71 21.14 -3.70 -7.33
C ASN A 71 19.70 -3.22 -7.14
N TYR A 72 18.77 -3.62 -8.00
CA TYR A 72 17.37 -3.26 -7.93
C TYR A 72 16.52 -4.50 -8.15
N PHE A 73 15.30 -4.46 -7.61
CA PHE A 73 14.26 -5.44 -7.88
C PHE A 73 13.12 -4.72 -8.61
N GLN A 74 12.43 -5.46 -9.48
CA GLN A 74 11.27 -4.94 -10.18
C GLN A 74 10.05 -5.11 -9.27
N LEU A 75 9.32 -4.02 -9.07
CA LEU A 75 8.04 -4.03 -8.37
C LEU A 75 6.96 -3.69 -9.41
N PRO A 76 5.97 -4.56 -9.63
CA PRO A 76 4.85 -4.25 -10.52
C PRO A 76 4.13 -2.99 -10.06
N ASN A 77 3.82 -2.07 -10.98
CA ASN A 77 3.16 -0.81 -10.66
C ASN A 77 1.70 -1.01 -10.23
N GLU A 78 1.08 -2.09 -10.69
CA GLU A 78 -0.31 -2.44 -10.45
C GLU A 78 -0.57 -2.73 -8.96
N ILE A 79 0.48 -2.94 -8.15
CA ILE A 79 0.35 -3.14 -6.72
C ILE A 79 -0.32 -1.95 -6.01
N PHE A 80 -0.20 -0.74 -6.58
CA PHE A 80 -0.84 0.45 -6.04
C PHE A 80 -2.36 0.46 -6.26
N LEU A 81 -2.88 -0.35 -7.18
CA LEU A 81 -4.33 -0.51 -7.42
C LEU A 81 -4.99 -1.41 -6.38
N LEU A 82 -4.22 -2.32 -5.79
CA LEU A 82 -4.72 -3.31 -4.84
C LEU A 82 -5.00 -2.70 -3.45
N GLY A 83 -4.74 -1.42 -3.20
CA GLY A 83 -5.07 -0.78 -1.92
C GLY A 83 -4.40 -1.45 -0.72
N LEU A 84 -3.15 -1.91 -0.89
CA LEU A 84 -2.35 -2.45 0.21
C LEU A 84 -2.01 -1.36 1.24
N SER A 85 -1.89 -1.78 2.49
CA SER A 85 -1.33 -0.92 3.52
C SER A 85 0.15 -0.62 3.22
N PRO A 86 0.65 0.57 3.62
CA PRO A 86 2.06 0.92 3.40
C PRO A 86 3.03 -0.10 4.02
N GLY A 87 2.62 -0.75 5.11
CA GLY A 87 3.41 -1.79 5.74
C GLY A 87 3.41 -3.10 4.98
N ALA A 88 2.28 -3.51 4.40
CA ALA A 88 2.21 -4.66 3.50
C ALA A 88 3.06 -4.45 2.25
N LEU A 89 3.03 -3.24 1.67
CA LEU A 89 3.91 -2.88 0.56
C LEU A 89 5.40 -3.02 0.91
N ALA A 90 5.79 -2.56 2.10
CA ALA A 90 7.17 -2.66 2.58
C ALA A 90 7.60 -4.11 2.86
N VAL A 91 6.70 -4.95 3.36
CA VAL A 91 6.95 -6.40 3.52
C VAL A 91 7.06 -7.08 2.15
N TYR A 92 6.14 -6.81 1.23
CA TYR A 92 6.13 -7.41 -0.11
C TYR A 92 7.38 -7.07 -0.91
N SER A 93 7.77 -5.79 -0.93
CA SER A 93 9.01 -5.35 -1.57
C SER A 93 10.26 -6.01 -0.97
N TYR A 94 10.29 -6.26 0.34
CA TYR A 94 11.37 -7.02 0.96
C TYR A 94 11.38 -8.50 0.54
N LEU A 95 10.21 -9.13 0.42
CA LEU A 95 10.11 -10.52 -0.05
C LEU A 95 10.58 -10.64 -1.52
N LEU A 96 10.17 -9.73 -2.40
CA LEU A 96 10.66 -9.64 -3.78
C LEU A 96 12.19 -9.46 -3.84
N CYS A 97 12.74 -8.64 -2.96
CA CYS A 97 14.19 -8.46 -2.87
C CYS A 97 14.93 -9.75 -2.46
N CYS A 98 14.28 -10.63 -1.67
CA CYS A 98 14.87 -11.88 -1.18
C CYS A 98 14.57 -13.10 -2.05
N GLU A 99 13.69 -12.98 -3.05
CA GLU A 99 13.22 -14.12 -3.81
C GLU A 99 14.32 -14.73 -4.69
N ASN A 100 14.26 -16.04 -4.83
CA ASN A 100 15.02 -16.71 -5.86
C ASN A 100 14.29 -16.51 -7.20
N ARG A 101 14.96 -15.89 -8.17
CA ARG A 101 14.39 -15.53 -9.48
C ARG A 101 13.96 -16.72 -10.33
N ASN A 102 14.46 -17.92 -10.03
CA ASN A 102 14.10 -19.13 -10.75
C ASN A 102 12.88 -19.83 -10.14
N THR A 103 12.71 -19.75 -8.82
CA THR A 103 11.67 -20.50 -8.10
C THR A 103 10.57 -19.60 -7.53
N TYR A 104 10.77 -18.29 -7.52
CA TYR A 104 9.90 -17.28 -6.89
C TYR A 104 9.66 -17.54 -5.40
N GLN A 105 10.64 -18.16 -4.74
CA GLN A 105 10.55 -18.58 -3.35
C GLN A 105 11.59 -17.87 -2.47
N CYS A 106 11.23 -17.64 -1.21
CA CYS A 106 12.18 -17.22 -0.18
C CYS A 106 11.78 -17.78 1.20
N TRP A 107 12.74 -17.82 2.13
CA TRP A 107 12.55 -18.37 3.49
C TRP A 107 12.89 -17.42 4.66
N PRO A 108 12.66 -16.09 4.57
CA PRO A 108 12.99 -15.20 5.65
C PRO A 108 12.08 -15.40 6.87
N SER A 109 12.64 -15.48 8.07
CA SER A 109 11.83 -15.50 9.29
C SER A 109 11.11 -14.16 9.51
N TYR A 110 9.98 -14.14 10.23
CA TYR A 110 9.32 -12.88 10.63
C TYR A 110 10.25 -11.92 11.36
N ARG A 111 11.21 -12.44 12.13
CA ARG A 111 12.23 -11.64 12.81
C ARG A 111 13.19 -10.98 11.81
N THR A 112 13.57 -11.69 10.75
CA THR A 112 14.44 -11.19 9.69
C THR A 112 13.75 -10.07 8.92
N ILE A 113 12.51 -10.30 8.49
CA ILE A 113 11.68 -9.30 7.80
C ILE A 113 11.51 -8.07 8.69
N GLY A 114 11.11 -8.27 9.95
CA GLY A 114 10.88 -7.17 10.90
C GLY A 114 12.13 -6.31 11.13
N ARG A 115 13.33 -6.92 11.16
CA ARG A 115 14.59 -6.17 11.26
C ARG A 115 14.87 -5.31 10.02
N ALA A 116 14.59 -5.83 8.83
CA ALA A 116 14.80 -5.12 7.57
C ALA A 116 13.81 -3.95 7.42
N VAL A 117 12.53 -4.19 7.71
CA VAL A 117 11.44 -3.23 7.52
C VAL A 117 11.17 -2.37 8.76
N LYS A 118 11.92 -2.56 9.85
CA LYS A 118 11.77 -1.86 11.15
C LYS A 118 10.39 -2.06 11.80
N MET A 119 9.90 -3.29 11.77
CA MET A 119 8.61 -3.70 12.33
C MET A 119 8.77 -4.84 13.34
N SER A 120 7.80 -4.95 14.27
CA SER A 120 7.72 -6.10 15.16
C SER A 120 7.31 -7.36 14.38
N ALA A 121 7.66 -8.55 14.87
CA ALA A 121 7.26 -9.80 14.23
C ALA A 121 5.73 -9.96 14.13
N ASN A 122 4.97 -9.43 15.11
CA ASN A 122 3.51 -9.45 15.08
C ASN A 122 2.95 -8.55 13.98
N THR A 123 3.57 -7.38 13.79
CA THR A 123 3.20 -6.46 12.72
C THR A 123 3.51 -7.05 11.34
N VAL A 124 4.67 -7.70 11.20
CA VAL A 124 5.00 -8.43 9.96
C VAL A 124 3.98 -9.53 9.69
N ARG A 125 3.63 -10.35 10.69
CA ARG A 125 2.61 -11.39 10.54
C ARG A 125 1.28 -10.82 10.03
N LYS A 126 0.82 -9.71 10.61
CA LYS A 126 -0.40 -9.01 10.15
C LYS A 126 -0.32 -8.69 8.65
N TYR A 127 0.79 -8.11 8.22
CA TYR A 127 0.97 -7.72 6.82
C TYR A 127 1.18 -8.92 5.88
N VAL A 128 1.77 -10.01 6.37
CA VAL A 128 1.84 -11.26 5.61
C VAL A 128 0.44 -11.82 5.38
N CYS A 129 -0.42 -11.84 6.40
CA CYS A 129 -1.82 -12.24 6.23
C CYS A 129 -2.55 -11.34 5.21
N GLU A 130 -2.34 -10.02 5.26
CA GLU A 130 -2.90 -9.10 4.26
C GLU A 130 -2.44 -9.44 2.83
N LEU A 131 -1.17 -9.78 2.64
CA LEU A 131 -0.64 -10.17 1.33
C LEU A 131 -1.20 -11.52 0.83
N GLU A 132 -1.47 -12.46 1.74
CA GLU A 132 -2.14 -13.74 1.44
C GLU A 132 -3.60 -13.54 1.06
N GLU A 133 -4.32 -12.68 1.78
CA GLU A 133 -5.72 -12.33 1.48
C GLU A 133 -5.86 -11.71 0.08
N ARG A 134 -4.86 -10.93 -0.34
CA ARG A 134 -4.75 -10.37 -1.71
C ARG A 134 -4.12 -11.32 -2.72
N GLN A 135 -3.84 -12.57 -2.34
CA GLN A 135 -3.24 -13.60 -3.18
C GLN A 135 -1.91 -13.22 -3.86
N LEU A 136 -1.17 -12.26 -3.30
CA LEU A 136 0.15 -11.86 -3.78
C LEU A 136 1.24 -12.86 -3.38
N ILE A 137 1.03 -13.55 -2.26
CA ILE A 137 1.93 -14.57 -1.74
C ILE A 137 1.15 -15.80 -1.28
N SER A 138 1.85 -16.93 -1.20
CA SER A 138 1.41 -18.11 -0.47
C SER A 138 2.46 -18.44 0.58
N THR A 139 2.03 -18.76 1.81
CA THR A 139 2.95 -19.23 2.85
C THR A 139 2.77 -20.71 3.15
N GLU A 140 3.90 -21.37 3.38
CA GLU A 140 3.96 -22.77 3.77
C GLU A 140 4.85 -22.91 5.01
N SER A 141 4.40 -23.71 5.98
CA SER A 141 5.19 -24.02 7.16
C SER A 141 6.23 -25.10 6.85
N THR A 142 7.51 -24.80 7.05
CA THR A 142 8.57 -25.82 6.93
C THR A 142 8.85 -26.48 8.28
N THR A 143 9.41 -27.68 8.27
CA THR A 143 9.88 -28.39 9.47
C THR A 143 11.36 -28.69 9.34
N VAL A 144 12.09 -28.58 10.45
CA VAL A 144 13.52 -28.86 10.53
C VAL A 144 13.76 -29.92 11.59
N THR A 145 14.48 -30.98 11.21
CA THR A 145 14.93 -32.01 12.14
C THR A 145 16.28 -31.58 12.72
N THR A 146 16.33 -31.45 14.05
CA THR A 146 17.56 -31.10 14.78
C THR A 146 18.52 -32.31 14.78
N ARG A 147 19.83 -32.11 15.01
CA ARG A 147 20.80 -33.21 15.14
C ARG A 147 20.38 -34.28 16.18
N ASP A 148 19.64 -33.86 17.20
CA ASP A 148 19.09 -34.74 18.25
C ASP A 148 17.82 -35.50 17.80
N GLY A 149 17.46 -35.47 16.52
CA GLY A 149 16.27 -36.13 15.95
C GLY A 149 14.94 -35.42 16.24
N LEU A 150 14.94 -34.34 17.02
CA LEU A 150 13.73 -33.60 17.38
C LEU A 150 13.23 -32.73 16.21
N LYS A 151 11.96 -32.91 15.84
CA LYS A 151 11.26 -32.05 14.87
C LYS A 151 10.96 -30.68 15.49
N ARG A 152 11.34 -29.62 14.79
CA ARG A 152 11.02 -28.23 15.14
C ARG A 152 10.40 -27.51 13.96
N ASN A 153 9.60 -26.48 14.27
CA ASN A 153 9.07 -25.58 13.25
C ASN A 153 10.23 -24.80 12.62
N GLY A 154 10.35 -24.90 11.30
CA GLY A 154 11.30 -24.15 10.51
C GLY A 154 10.83 -22.72 10.23
N SER A 155 11.54 -22.03 9.33
CA SER A 155 11.08 -20.75 8.79
C SER A 155 9.90 -20.95 7.85
N LEU A 156 9.15 -19.87 7.59
CA LEU A 156 8.10 -19.92 6.58
C LEU A 156 8.72 -19.90 5.19
N LEU A 157 8.21 -20.74 4.30
CA LEU A 157 8.43 -20.64 2.87
C LEU A 157 7.39 -19.67 2.31
N TYR A 158 7.84 -18.68 1.56
CA TYR A 158 6.98 -17.75 0.84
C TYR A 158 7.14 -18.00 -0.65
N THR A 159 6.03 -18.16 -1.35
CA THR A 159 5.97 -18.24 -2.80
C THR A 159 5.30 -16.97 -3.32
N ILE A 160 6.03 -16.19 -4.13
CA ILE A 160 5.49 -15.00 -4.79
C ILE A 160 4.60 -15.44 -5.94
N ARG A 161 3.38 -14.91 -6.00
CA ARG A 161 2.39 -15.25 -7.03
C ARG A 161 2.35 -14.19 -8.13
N PRO A 162 1.95 -14.54 -9.36
CA PRO A 162 1.77 -13.56 -10.42
C PRO A 162 0.76 -12.49 -10.01
N ILE A 163 1.08 -11.21 -10.24
CA ILE A 163 0.22 -10.09 -9.84
C ILE A 163 -1.15 -10.12 -10.51
N GLN A 164 -1.25 -10.71 -11.72
CA GLN A 164 -2.51 -10.84 -12.43
C GLN A 164 -3.57 -11.57 -11.60
N LEU A 165 -3.16 -12.59 -10.85
CA LEU A 165 -4.06 -13.37 -10.00
C LEU A 165 -4.68 -12.49 -8.90
N ALA A 166 -3.88 -11.60 -8.29
CA ALA A 166 -4.35 -10.64 -7.30
C ALA A 166 -5.30 -9.59 -7.92
N LEU A 167 -5.02 -9.15 -9.15
CA LEU A 167 -5.87 -8.21 -9.87
C LEU A 167 -7.22 -8.82 -10.24
N ASP A 168 -7.22 -10.03 -10.79
CA ASP A 168 -8.44 -10.74 -11.18
C ASP A 168 -9.36 -10.93 -9.97
N GLN A 169 -8.81 -11.43 -8.86
CA GLN A 169 -9.54 -11.58 -7.60
C GLN A 169 -10.10 -10.23 -7.11
N PHE A 170 -9.32 -9.16 -7.20
CA PHE A 170 -9.76 -7.83 -6.78
C PHE A 170 -10.93 -7.32 -7.65
N TYR A 171 -10.83 -7.45 -8.97
CA TYR A 171 -11.89 -7.01 -9.88
C TYR A 171 -13.17 -7.84 -9.73
N GLU A 172 -13.06 -9.15 -9.57
CA GLU A 172 -14.19 -10.03 -9.29
C GLU A 172 -14.91 -9.62 -7.99
N GLN A 173 -14.15 -9.31 -6.93
CA GLN A 173 -14.72 -8.82 -5.67
C GLN A 173 -15.45 -7.49 -5.83
N GLN A 174 -14.91 -6.56 -6.62
CA GLN A 174 -15.56 -5.28 -6.90
C GLN A 174 -16.88 -5.48 -7.66
N LEU A 175 -16.88 -6.33 -8.69
CA LEU A 175 -18.09 -6.63 -9.47
C LEU A 175 -19.16 -7.28 -8.59
N ALA A 176 -18.79 -8.28 -7.79
CA ALA A 176 -19.71 -8.96 -6.88
C ALA A 176 -20.33 -8.00 -5.83
N GLN A 177 -19.55 -7.04 -5.33
CA GLN A 177 -20.07 -6.01 -4.43
C GLN A 177 -21.07 -5.08 -5.13
N MET A 178 -20.79 -4.66 -6.36
CA MET A 178 -21.69 -3.82 -7.14
C MET A 178 -23.01 -4.54 -7.43
N ASP A 179 -22.96 -5.81 -7.83
CA ASP A 179 -24.14 -6.63 -8.08
C ASP A 179 -24.99 -6.80 -6.82
N ALA A 180 -24.35 -7.07 -5.67
CA ALA A 180 -25.03 -7.19 -4.39
C ALA A 180 -25.72 -5.88 -3.96
N VAL A 181 -25.09 -4.73 -4.21
CA VAL A 181 -25.68 -3.41 -3.92
C VAL A 181 -26.85 -3.13 -4.85
N ALA A 182 -26.70 -3.42 -6.15
CA ALA A 182 -27.77 -3.24 -7.13
C ALA A 182 -28.99 -4.10 -6.79
N GLU A 183 -28.78 -5.35 -6.39
CA GLU A 183 -29.88 -6.25 -6.02
C GLU A 183 -30.59 -5.79 -4.74
N ARG A 184 -29.85 -5.35 -3.71
CA ARG A 184 -30.44 -4.75 -2.51
C ARG A 184 -31.29 -3.51 -2.83
N GLN A 185 -30.84 -2.67 -3.76
CA GLN A 185 -31.60 -1.51 -4.20
C GLN A 185 -32.90 -1.90 -4.91
N ARG A 186 -32.87 -2.90 -5.80
CA ARG A 186 -34.08 -3.41 -6.47
C ARG A 186 -35.09 -3.96 -5.47
N VAL A 187 -34.64 -4.80 -4.54
CA VAL A 187 -35.50 -5.37 -3.50
C VAL A 187 -36.11 -4.27 -2.63
N ALA A 188 -35.33 -3.27 -2.22
CA ALA A 188 -35.83 -2.14 -1.44
C ALA A 188 -36.89 -1.32 -2.21
N GLN A 189 -36.69 -1.06 -3.50
CA GLN A 189 -37.66 -0.36 -4.34
C GLN A 189 -38.97 -1.15 -4.46
N VAL A 190 -38.89 -2.47 -4.69
CA VAL A 190 -40.07 -3.34 -4.77
C VAL A 190 -40.83 -3.36 -3.44
N LEU A 191 -40.13 -3.42 -2.31
CA LEU A 191 -40.74 -3.38 -0.98
C LEU A 191 -41.44 -2.05 -0.70
N ALA A 192 -40.82 -0.92 -1.05
CA ALA A 192 -41.42 0.42 -0.91
C ALA A 192 -42.69 0.58 -1.75
N LEU A 193 -42.66 0.17 -3.02
CA LEU A 193 -43.85 0.18 -3.88
C LEU A 193 -44.98 -0.71 -3.36
N ARG A 194 -44.65 -1.78 -2.62
CA ARG A 194 -45.64 -2.67 -2.00
C ARG A 194 -46.24 -2.07 -0.74
N SER A 195 -45.47 -1.37 0.10
CA SER A 195 -46.01 -0.70 1.29
C SER A 195 -46.99 0.41 0.91
N ASP A 196 -46.65 1.23 -0.08
CA ASP A 196 -47.50 2.34 -0.53
C ASP A 196 -48.88 1.87 -1.03
N LYS A 197 -48.93 0.67 -1.64
CA LYS A 197 -50.17 0.03 -2.09
C LYS A 197 -51.03 -0.54 -0.96
N CYS A 198 -50.44 -0.91 0.17
CA CYS A 198 -51.18 -1.44 1.32
C CYS A 198 -51.73 -0.34 2.24
N ASP A 199 -51.08 0.84 2.29
CA ASP A 199 -51.53 1.98 3.10
C ASP A 199 -52.65 2.80 2.44
N SER A 200 -52.98 2.51 1.17
CA SER A 200 -54.00 3.21 0.38
C SER A 200 -55.29 2.39 0.15
N ALA A 201 -55.46 1.28 0.88
CA ALA A 201 -56.65 0.42 0.88
C ALA A 201 -57.27 0.35 2.28
#